data_AF-Q4QQX0-F1
#
_entry.id   AF-Q4QQX0-F1
#
_cell.length_a   1.000
_cell.length_b   1.000
_cell.length_c   1.000
_cell.angle_alpha   90.00
_cell.angle_beta   90.00
_cell.angle_gamma   90.00
#
_symmetry.space_group_name_H-M   'P 1'
#
loop_
_entity.id
_entity.type
_entity.pdbx_description
1 polymer ?
#
loop_
_entity_poly.entity_id
_entity_poly.type
_entity_poly.pdbx_seq_one_letter_code
_entity_poly.pdbx_strand_id
1 'polypeptide(L)'
;LSASQRAYAQEQLQKQENLSIDTQYYLSQQVHPVVARICEPIDGIDSALIAMWLGLDPSQFRAHRHYQQDEENDALLGGPSQLTDEEKYRDCERFKFFCPKCGTENIYDNVFDGSGLQIEPGLKRCSKPECDASPLDYVIQVHNKLLLDIRRYIKKYYSGWLVCEEKTCQNRTRRLPLSFSRNGPICQACSKATLRSEYPEKALYTQLCFYRFIFDWDYALEKVVSEQERGHLKKKLFQESENQYKKLKSTVDQVLSRSGYSEVNLSKLFQTLNTIK
;
A
#
# COMPACT_ATOMS: atom_id res chain seq x y z
N LEU A 1 8.31 -0.66 -25.80
CA LEU A 1 9.44 -1.61 -25.62
C LEU A 1 10.02 -1.41 -24.23
N SER A 2 10.34 -2.47 -23.49
CA SER A 2 11.03 -2.32 -22.20
C SER A 2 12.42 -1.70 -22.41
N ALA A 3 13.00 -1.09 -21.38
CA ALA A 3 14.34 -0.52 -21.49
C ALA A 3 15.39 -1.54 -21.97
N SER A 4 15.28 -2.79 -21.52
CA SER A 4 16.14 -3.90 -21.95
C SER A 4 16.04 -4.25 -23.44
N GLN A 5 14.93 -3.90 -24.11
CA GLN A 5 14.71 -4.13 -25.55
C GLN A 5 15.09 -2.91 -26.41
N ARG A 6 15.59 -1.83 -25.80
CA ARG A 6 16.01 -0.59 -26.47
C ARG A 6 17.51 -0.34 -26.33
N ALA A 7 18.29 -1.38 -26.08
CA ALA A 7 19.74 -1.31 -26.00
C ALA A 7 20.35 -1.42 -27.41
N TYR A 8 21.13 -0.41 -27.80
CA TYR A 8 21.81 -0.35 -29.09
C TYR A 8 23.31 -0.14 -28.88
N ALA A 9 24.13 -0.62 -29.81
CA ALA A 9 25.56 -0.31 -29.82
C ALA A 9 25.78 1.16 -30.22
N GLN A 10 26.85 1.78 -29.70
CA GLN A 10 27.18 3.18 -29.99
C GLN A 10 27.33 3.44 -31.50
N GLU A 11 27.90 2.49 -32.24
CA GLU A 11 28.04 2.59 -33.70
C GLU A 11 26.70 2.63 -34.42
N GLN A 12 25.67 1.97 -33.90
CA GLN A 12 24.33 1.98 -34.51
C GLN A 12 23.66 3.34 -34.31
N LEU A 13 23.81 3.94 -33.13
CA LEU A 13 23.33 5.30 -32.83
C LEU A 13 23.96 6.35 -33.76
N GLN A 14 25.25 6.21 -34.08
CA GLN A 14 25.95 7.14 -34.97
C GLN A 14 25.54 7.00 -36.44
N LYS A 15 25.11 5.80 -36.86
CA LYS A 15 24.76 5.51 -38.26
C LYS A 15 23.27 5.66 -38.57
N GLN A 16 22.41 5.64 -37.55
CA GLN A 16 20.96 5.68 -37.69
C GLN A 16 20.40 7.02 -37.16
N GLU A 17 20.01 7.91 -38.06
CA GLU A 17 19.48 9.25 -37.71
C GLU A 17 18.12 9.21 -37.00
N ASN A 18 17.42 8.07 -37.05
CA ASN A 18 16.12 7.86 -36.39
C ASN A 18 16.22 7.46 -34.91
N LEU A 19 17.43 7.26 -34.38
CA LEU A 19 17.66 6.94 -32.97
C LEU A 19 18.12 8.18 -32.20
N SER A 20 17.45 8.46 -31.08
CA SER A 20 17.82 9.53 -30.15
C SER A 20 18.17 8.96 -28.78
N ILE A 21 19.03 9.68 -28.04
CA ILE A 21 19.40 9.31 -26.67
C ILE A 21 18.16 9.42 -25.76
N ASP A 22 17.88 8.36 -25.01
CA ASP A 22 16.85 8.36 -23.98
C ASP A 22 17.38 8.99 -22.68
N THR A 23 17.32 10.31 -22.59
CA THR A 23 17.76 11.05 -21.39
C THR A 23 17.00 10.64 -20.13
N GLN A 24 15.72 10.28 -20.26
CA GLN A 24 14.91 9.84 -19.12
C GLN A 24 15.44 8.55 -18.52
N TYR A 25 15.86 7.59 -19.36
CA TYR A 25 16.47 6.34 -18.88
C TYR A 25 17.74 6.60 -18.05
N TYR A 26 18.66 7.43 -18.55
CA TYR A 26 19.91 7.73 -17.84
C TYR A 26 19.66 8.47 -16.52
N LEU A 27 18.80 9.49 -16.54
CA LEU A 27 18.47 10.26 -15.34
C LEU A 27 17.80 9.38 -14.28
N SER A 28 16.83 8.56 -14.66
CA SER A 28 16.04 7.73 -13.72
C SER A 28 16.76 6.46 -13.24
N GLN A 29 17.50 5.77 -14.12
CA GLN A 29 18.07 4.45 -13.82
C GLN A 29 19.58 4.46 -13.53
N GLN A 30 20.31 5.52 -13.90
CA GLN A 30 21.76 5.59 -13.65
C GLN A 30 22.13 6.73 -12.69
N VAL A 31 21.68 7.95 -12.94
CA VAL A 31 22.05 9.12 -12.11
C VAL A 31 21.30 9.10 -10.79
N HIS A 32 19.96 9.00 -10.84
CA HIS A 32 19.12 9.06 -9.63
C HIS A 32 19.50 8.01 -8.58
N PRO A 33 19.66 6.70 -8.89
CA PRO A 33 19.96 5.69 -7.86
C PRO A 33 21.29 5.92 -7.14
N VAL A 34 22.28 6.51 -7.82
CA VAL A 34 23.59 6.83 -7.24
C VAL A 34 23.49 8.05 -6.32
N VAL A 35 22.88 9.14 -6.78
CA VAL A 35 22.70 10.37 -6.00
C VAL A 35 21.81 10.09 -4.78
N ALA A 36 20.71 9.37 -4.98
CA ALA A 36 19.76 9.02 -3.92
C ALA A 36 20.36 8.08 -2.87
N ARG A 37 21.43 7.34 -3.15
CA ARG A 37 22.18 6.58 -2.13
C ARG A 37 23.09 7.50 -1.32
N ILE A 38 23.84 8.38 -1.99
CA ILE A 38 24.80 9.27 -1.33
C ILE A 38 24.09 10.27 -0.40
N CYS A 39 22.94 10.78 -0.85
CA CYS A 39 22.16 11.76 -0.10
C CYS A 39 21.16 11.15 0.88
N GLU A 40 21.00 9.83 0.91
CA GLU A 40 20.05 9.14 1.81
C GLU A 40 20.21 9.48 3.30
N PRO A 41 21.45 9.61 3.85
CA PRO A 41 21.65 9.95 5.24
C PRO A 41 21.42 11.44 5.58
N ILE A 42 21.13 12.28 4.58
CA ILE A 42 20.99 13.72 4.79
C ILE A 42 19.53 14.04 5.15
N ASP A 43 19.33 14.57 6.36
CA ASP A 43 18.01 14.99 6.82
C ASP A 43 17.39 16.04 5.89
N GLY A 44 16.11 15.85 5.58
CA GLY A 44 15.36 16.74 4.69
C GLY A 44 15.54 16.49 3.19
N ILE A 45 16.40 15.54 2.78
CA ILE A 45 16.51 15.11 1.39
C ILE A 45 15.79 13.78 1.18
N ASP A 46 14.91 13.73 0.18
CA ASP A 46 14.26 12.51 -0.23
C ASP A 46 14.40 12.17 -1.73
N SER A 47 14.12 10.91 -2.04
CA SER A 47 14.18 10.37 -3.40
C SER A 47 13.32 11.16 -4.38
N ALA A 48 12.16 11.67 -3.93
CA ALA A 48 11.26 12.47 -4.73
C ALA A 48 11.82 13.87 -5.02
N LEU A 49 12.45 14.52 -4.05
CA LEU A 49 13.10 15.82 -4.20
C LEU A 49 14.28 15.72 -5.16
N ILE A 50 15.08 14.66 -5.08
CA ILE A 50 16.16 14.39 -6.03
C ILE A 50 15.58 14.17 -7.45
N ALA A 51 14.47 13.45 -7.58
CA ALA A 51 13.79 13.29 -8.86
C ALA A 51 13.31 14.64 -9.42
N MET A 52 12.75 15.52 -8.58
CA MET A 52 12.37 16.87 -8.99
C MET A 52 13.56 17.68 -9.50
N TRP A 53 14.71 17.63 -8.82
CA TRP A 53 15.93 18.31 -9.27
C TRP A 53 16.45 17.79 -10.61
N LEU A 54 16.24 16.50 -10.89
CA LEU A 54 16.61 15.87 -12.16
C LEU A 54 15.55 16.08 -13.27
N GLY A 55 14.46 16.79 -13.00
CA GLY A 55 13.36 16.99 -13.96
C GLY A 55 12.54 15.72 -14.22
N LEU A 56 12.59 14.75 -13.32
CA LEU A 56 11.83 13.51 -13.35
C LEU A 56 10.51 13.67 -12.58
N ASP A 57 9.52 12.85 -12.91
CA ASP A 57 8.24 12.82 -12.20
C ASP A 57 8.41 12.26 -10.78
N PRO A 58 8.24 13.07 -9.72
CA PRO A 58 8.48 12.65 -8.35
C PRO A 58 7.54 11.55 -7.87
N SER A 59 6.36 11.39 -8.49
CA SER A 59 5.37 10.39 -8.08
C SER A 59 5.91 8.96 -8.22
N GLN A 60 6.77 8.73 -9.21
CA GLN A 60 7.36 7.41 -9.50
C GLN A 60 8.43 7.00 -8.47
N PHE A 61 9.00 7.96 -7.74
CA PHE A 61 10.13 7.74 -6.83
C PHE A 61 9.73 7.70 -5.35
N ARG A 62 8.45 7.97 -5.03
CA ARG A 62 7.89 7.86 -3.67
C ARG A 62 7.67 6.40 -3.25
N ALA A 63 7.23 5.55 -4.17
CA ALA A 63 6.87 4.15 -3.87
C ALA A 63 8.04 3.26 -3.44
N HIS A 64 9.29 3.64 -3.79
CA HIS A 64 10.46 2.77 -3.62
C HIS A 64 11.13 2.87 -2.23
N ARG A 65 10.83 3.91 -1.43
CA ARG A 65 11.54 4.20 -0.15
C ARG A 65 10.79 3.77 1.12
N HIS A 66 9.46 3.65 1.07
CA HIS A 66 8.66 3.58 2.30
C HIS A 66 8.75 2.26 3.07
N TYR A 67 8.84 1.10 2.41
CA TYR A 67 8.92 -0.18 3.14
C TYR A 67 10.21 -0.36 3.95
N GLN A 68 11.31 0.32 3.60
CA GLN A 68 12.56 0.27 4.34
C GLN A 68 12.56 1.23 5.54
N GLN A 69 11.96 2.41 5.40
CA GLN A 69 11.93 3.42 6.46
C GLN A 69 10.95 3.05 7.59
N ASP A 70 9.89 2.30 7.28
CA ASP A 70 8.91 1.83 8.27
C ASP A 70 9.45 0.78 9.25
N GLU A 71 10.55 0.08 8.93
CA GLU A 71 11.23 -0.84 9.86
C GLU A 71 12.07 -0.09 10.90
N GLU A 72 12.75 1.00 10.51
CA GLU A 72 13.57 1.81 11.42
C GLU A 72 12.71 2.67 12.37
N ASN A 73 11.58 3.20 11.89
CA ASN A 73 10.69 4.02 12.72
C ASN A 73 9.89 3.17 13.75
N ASP A 74 9.68 1.88 13.49
CA ASP A 74 9.05 0.93 14.43
C ASP A 74 9.98 0.51 15.58
N ALA A 75 11.30 0.70 15.45
CA ALA A 75 12.27 0.40 16.50
C ALA A 75 12.13 1.34 17.71
N LEU A 76 11.48 2.49 17.54
CA LEU A 76 11.05 3.38 18.61
C LEU A 76 9.65 2.97 19.08
N LEU A 77 9.59 2.40 20.28
CA LEU A 77 8.35 2.01 21.00
C LEU A 77 7.31 3.16 20.97
N GLY A 78 6.38 3.13 20.00
CA GLY A 78 5.28 4.10 19.90
C GLY A 78 4.97 4.67 18.52
N GLY A 79 5.81 4.44 17.50
CA GLY A 79 5.66 5.02 16.15
C GLY A 79 4.27 4.88 15.51
N PRO A 80 3.66 3.67 15.46
CA PRO A 80 2.36 3.48 14.79
C PRO A 80 1.16 4.04 15.57
N SER A 81 1.29 4.22 16.89
CA SER A 81 0.20 4.67 17.76
C SER A 81 -0.03 6.18 17.71
N GLN A 82 0.85 6.93 17.05
CA GLN A 82 0.80 8.39 16.93
C GLN A 82 0.46 8.89 15.52
N LEU A 83 0.38 8.01 14.53
CA LEU A 83 0.04 8.36 13.15
C LEU A 83 -1.47 8.60 13.00
N THR A 84 -1.85 9.55 12.15
CA THR A 84 -3.26 9.68 11.75
C THR A 84 -3.65 8.54 10.81
N ASP A 85 -4.96 8.25 10.69
CA ASP A 85 -5.44 7.20 9.79
C ASP A 85 -5.06 7.48 8.32
N GLU A 86 -5.03 8.76 7.92
CA GLU A 86 -4.63 9.19 6.58
C GLU A 86 -3.16 8.85 6.29
N GLU A 87 -2.28 9.02 7.28
CA GLU A 87 -0.86 8.68 7.16
C GLU A 87 -0.65 7.17 7.16
N LYS A 88 -1.32 6.48 8.08
CA LYS A 88 -1.25 5.02 8.22
C LYS A 88 -1.67 4.28 6.96
N TYR A 89 -2.71 4.74 6.27
CA TYR A 89 -3.24 4.09 5.07
C TYR A 89 -2.83 4.77 3.77
N ARG A 90 -1.86 5.70 3.81
CA ARG A 90 -1.40 6.45 2.64
C ARG A 90 -0.97 5.53 1.49
N ASP A 91 -0.17 4.51 1.81
CA ASP A 91 0.41 3.57 0.83
C ASP A 91 -0.51 2.37 0.53
N CYS A 92 -1.68 2.31 1.15
CA CYS A 92 -2.68 1.29 0.83
C CYS A 92 -3.35 1.60 -0.51
N GLU A 93 -3.53 0.57 -1.32
CA GLU A 93 -4.31 0.70 -2.55
C GLU A 93 -5.80 0.81 -2.20
N ARG A 94 -6.44 1.85 -2.74
CA ARG A 94 -7.85 2.15 -2.49
C ARG A 94 -8.74 1.06 -3.07
N PHE A 95 -9.89 0.82 -2.43
CA PHE A 95 -10.82 -0.19 -2.91
C PHE A 95 -11.51 0.34 -4.18
N LYS A 96 -11.48 -0.46 -5.24
CA LYS A 96 -12.04 -0.06 -6.55
C LYS A 96 -13.15 -1.02 -6.95
N PHE A 97 -14.30 -0.46 -7.30
CA PHE A 97 -15.47 -1.23 -7.74
C PHE A 97 -16.12 -0.59 -8.97
N PHE A 98 -16.27 -1.39 -10.02
CA PHE A 98 -16.92 -0.97 -11.26
C PHE A 98 -18.43 -1.04 -11.09
N CYS A 99 -19.12 0.07 -11.36
CA CYS A 99 -20.58 0.11 -11.29
C CYS A 99 -21.19 -0.88 -12.30
N PRO A 100 -22.04 -1.83 -11.87
CA PRO A 100 -22.64 -2.81 -12.78
C PRO A 100 -23.56 -2.19 -13.85
N LYS A 101 -24.07 -0.98 -13.63
CA LYS A 101 -24.99 -0.27 -14.54
C LYS A 101 -24.24 0.56 -15.60
N CYS A 102 -23.32 1.41 -15.19
CA CYS A 102 -22.64 2.36 -16.09
C CYS A 102 -21.18 2.02 -16.41
N GLY A 103 -20.59 1.04 -15.73
CA GLY A 103 -19.19 0.65 -15.92
C GLY A 103 -18.14 1.61 -15.35
N THR A 104 -18.55 2.70 -14.70
CA THR A 104 -17.61 3.66 -14.08
C THR A 104 -16.86 3.02 -12.90
N GLU A 105 -15.55 3.24 -12.81
CA GLU A 105 -14.73 2.85 -11.66
C GLU A 105 -15.04 3.79 -10.48
N ASN A 106 -15.54 3.22 -9.39
CA ASN A 106 -15.76 3.94 -8.13
C ASN A 106 -14.60 3.59 -7.19
N ILE A 107 -14.05 4.62 -6.54
CA ILE A 107 -12.92 4.49 -5.62
C ILE A 107 -13.46 4.78 -4.22
N TYR A 108 -13.15 3.90 -3.28
CA TYR A 108 -13.58 4.00 -1.88
C TYR A 108 -12.36 4.04 -0.98
N ASP A 109 -12.27 5.11 -0.22
CA ASP A 109 -11.19 5.39 0.71
C ASP A 109 -11.66 5.65 2.15
N ASN A 110 -12.96 5.87 2.35
CA ASN A 110 -13.62 6.08 3.63
C ASN A 110 -15.05 5.49 3.65
N VAL A 111 -15.64 5.40 4.84
CA VAL A 111 -17.03 4.93 5.03
C VAL A 111 -18.04 5.92 4.44
N PHE A 112 -17.81 7.21 4.69
CA PHE A 112 -18.66 8.32 4.29
C PHE A 112 -17.95 9.20 3.27
N ASP A 113 -18.73 9.83 2.40
CA ASP A 113 -18.28 10.83 1.44
C ASP A 113 -19.06 12.13 1.65
N GLY A 114 -18.44 13.26 1.30
CA GLY A 114 -18.96 14.60 1.53
C GLY A 114 -18.72 15.13 2.95
N SER A 115 -19.32 16.28 3.24
CA SER A 115 -19.17 16.98 4.52
C SER A 115 -20.44 17.75 4.91
N GLY A 116 -20.57 18.02 6.20
CA GLY A 116 -21.72 18.70 6.79
C GLY A 116 -23.02 17.94 6.53
N LEU A 117 -24.06 18.67 6.12
CA LEU A 117 -25.39 18.07 5.89
C LEU A 117 -25.48 17.21 4.62
N GLN A 118 -24.47 17.25 3.76
CA GLN A 118 -24.41 16.44 2.52
C GLN A 118 -23.62 15.14 2.71
N ILE A 119 -23.21 14.83 3.94
CA ILE A 119 -22.51 13.58 4.24
C ILE A 119 -23.40 12.37 3.96
N GLU A 120 -22.88 11.43 3.17
CA GLU A 120 -23.58 10.21 2.80
C GLU A 120 -22.64 9.00 2.86
N PRO A 121 -23.18 7.77 3.00
CA PRO A 121 -22.36 6.56 2.86
C PRO A 121 -21.73 6.51 1.47
N GLY A 122 -20.41 6.26 1.40
CA GLY A 122 -19.68 6.24 0.13
C GLY A 122 -20.26 5.23 -0.88
N LEU A 123 -20.82 4.11 -0.43
CA LEU A 123 -21.46 3.11 -1.29
C LEU A 123 -22.89 3.49 -1.74
N LYS A 124 -23.45 4.64 -1.33
CA LYS A 124 -24.86 4.99 -1.62
C LYS A 124 -25.08 5.44 -3.05
N ARG A 125 -24.10 6.08 -3.69
CA ARG A 125 -24.24 6.60 -5.06
C ARG A 125 -23.02 6.25 -5.89
N CYS A 126 -23.25 6.02 -7.18
CA CYS A 126 -22.15 5.96 -8.12
C CYS A 126 -21.48 7.34 -8.26
N SER A 127 -20.16 7.35 -8.46
CA SER A 127 -19.37 8.56 -8.72
C SER A 127 -19.79 9.29 -10.00
N LYS A 128 -20.44 8.60 -10.95
CA LYS A 128 -20.97 9.20 -12.16
C LYS A 128 -22.33 9.87 -11.87
N PRO A 129 -22.48 11.21 -12.01
CA PRO A 129 -23.72 11.92 -11.67
C PRO A 129 -24.95 11.48 -12.47
N GLU A 130 -24.74 11.04 -13.71
CA GLU A 130 -25.80 10.54 -14.60
C GLU A 130 -26.29 9.13 -14.25
N CYS A 131 -25.65 8.47 -13.27
CA CYS A 131 -25.94 7.09 -12.92
C CYS A 131 -26.72 7.01 -11.60
N ASP A 132 -27.99 6.66 -11.69
CA ASP A 132 -28.85 6.45 -10.51
C ASP A 132 -28.62 5.09 -9.80
N ALA A 133 -27.53 4.39 -10.09
CA ALA A 133 -27.24 3.12 -9.42
C ALA A 133 -26.60 3.37 -8.05
N SER A 134 -27.10 2.68 -7.03
CA SER A 134 -26.47 2.61 -5.72
C SER A 134 -25.59 1.36 -5.64
N PRO A 135 -24.27 1.48 -5.39
CA PRO A 135 -23.42 0.33 -5.09
C PRO A 135 -23.95 -0.56 -3.95
N LEU A 136 -24.72 -0.01 -3.00
CA LEU A 136 -25.41 -0.79 -1.95
C LEU A 136 -26.51 -1.72 -2.49
N ASP A 137 -27.04 -1.50 -3.70
CA ASP A 137 -27.97 -2.46 -4.31
C ASP A 137 -27.23 -3.71 -4.81
N TYR A 138 -25.90 -3.61 -4.97
CA TYR A 138 -25.02 -4.63 -5.51
C TYR A 138 -24.01 -5.15 -4.46
N VAL A 139 -24.42 -5.25 -3.18
CA VAL A 139 -23.52 -5.67 -2.07
C VAL A 139 -22.84 -6.99 -2.34
N ILE A 140 -23.50 -7.95 -2.99
CA ILE A 140 -22.92 -9.25 -3.31
C ILE A 140 -21.71 -9.08 -4.24
N GLN A 141 -21.82 -8.22 -5.25
CA GLN A 141 -20.74 -7.91 -6.17
C GLN A 141 -19.61 -7.14 -5.47
N VAL A 142 -19.95 -6.20 -4.58
CA VAL A 142 -18.97 -5.48 -3.74
C VAL A 142 -18.19 -6.46 -2.86
N HIS A 143 -18.90 -7.38 -2.19
CA HIS A 143 -18.31 -8.43 -1.37
C HIS A 143 -17.42 -9.37 -2.18
N ASN A 144 -17.87 -9.81 -3.36
CA ASN A 144 -17.06 -10.65 -4.25
C ASN A 144 -15.79 -9.93 -4.70
N LYS A 145 -15.88 -8.64 -5.04
CA LYS A 145 -14.72 -7.82 -5.42
C LYS A 145 -13.74 -7.68 -4.25
N LEU A 146 -14.25 -7.42 -3.04
CA LEU A 146 -13.45 -7.34 -1.82
C LEU A 146 -12.67 -8.65 -1.58
N LEU A 147 -13.33 -9.80 -1.70
CA LEU A 147 -12.68 -11.11 -1.57
C LEU A 147 -11.61 -11.35 -2.65
N LEU A 148 -11.86 -10.93 -3.90
CA LEU A 148 -10.90 -11.06 -4.98
C LEU A 148 -9.65 -10.20 -4.73
N ASP A 149 -9.84 -8.96 -4.24
CA ASP A 149 -8.74 -8.06 -3.91
C ASP A 149 -7.92 -8.57 -2.73
N ILE A 150 -8.58 -9.02 -1.66
CA ILE A 150 -7.91 -9.64 -0.51
C ILE A 150 -7.06 -10.83 -0.97
N ARG A 151 -7.63 -11.74 -1.77
CA ARG A 151 -6.89 -12.88 -2.33
C ARG A 151 -5.72 -12.45 -3.20
N ARG A 152 -5.86 -11.34 -3.95
CA ARG A 152 -4.79 -10.76 -4.77
C ARG A 152 -3.61 -10.30 -3.91
N TYR A 153 -3.84 -9.59 -2.79
CA TYR A 153 -2.74 -9.17 -1.90
C TYR A 153 -2.11 -10.33 -1.14
N ILE A 154 -2.92 -11.28 -0.66
CA ILE A 154 -2.40 -12.50 -0.04
C ILE A 154 -1.50 -13.24 -1.03
N LYS A 155 -1.93 -13.39 -2.30
CA LYS A 155 -1.11 -13.99 -3.35
C LYS A 155 0.14 -13.16 -3.66
N LYS A 156 0.06 -11.82 -3.62
CA LYS A 156 1.21 -10.92 -3.79
C LYS A 156 2.25 -11.16 -2.70
N TYR A 157 1.84 -11.23 -1.43
CA TYR A 157 2.72 -11.56 -0.31
C TYR A 157 3.35 -12.95 -0.46
N TYR A 158 2.52 -13.98 -0.63
CA TYR A 158 3.00 -15.37 -0.76
C TYR A 158 3.73 -15.67 -2.08
N SER A 159 3.77 -14.73 -3.03
CA SER A 159 4.62 -14.88 -4.21
C SER A 159 6.11 -14.89 -3.86
N GLY A 160 6.47 -14.34 -2.68
CA GLY A 160 7.81 -14.45 -2.10
C GLY A 160 8.87 -13.70 -2.90
N TRP A 161 8.51 -12.58 -3.52
CA TRP A 161 9.49 -11.75 -4.21
C TRP A 161 10.41 -11.06 -3.22
N LEU A 162 11.70 -11.18 -3.49
CA LEU A 162 12.79 -10.56 -2.77
C LEU A 162 13.52 -9.59 -3.70
N VAL A 163 13.86 -8.41 -3.19
CA VAL A 163 14.60 -7.36 -3.90
C VAL A 163 15.84 -7.00 -3.09
N CYS A 164 16.97 -6.84 -3.77
CA CYS A 164 18.20 -6.38 -3.15
C CYS A 164 18.04 -4.96 -2.59
N GLU A 165 18.43 -4.73 -1.34
CA GLU A 165 18.38 -3.39 -0.73
C GLU A 165 19.29 -2.38 -1.45
N GLU A 166 20.32 -2.87 -2.16
CA GLU A 166 21.26 -2.03 -2.88
C GLU A 166 20.65 -1.46 -4.18
N LYS A 167 20.52 -0.12 -4.22
CA LYS A 167 19.84 0.65 -5.30
C LYS A 167 20.45 0.46 -6.69
N THR A 168 21.73 0.12 -6.80
CA THR A 168 22.38 -0.19 -8.10
C THR A 168 22.33 -1.67 -8.45
N CYS A 169 22.01 -2.55 -7.49
CA CYS A 169 21.91 -3.98 -7.76
C CYS A 169 20.51 -4.32 -8.27
N GLN A 170 19.47 -3.90 -7.53
CA GLN A 170 18.05 -4.14 -7.87
C GLN A 170 17.71 -5.60 -8.23
N ASN A 171 18.56 -6.56 -7.84
CA ASN A 171 18.33 -7.96 -8.15
C ASN A 171 17.00 -8.41 -7.51
N ARG A 172 16.10 -8.94 -8.36
CA ARG A 172 14.76 -9.34 -7.99
C ARG A 172 14.58 -10.83 -8.20
N THR A 173 14.34 -11.59 -7.14
CA THR A 173 14.32 -13.05 -7.16
C THR A 173 13.19 -13.61 -6.29
N ARG A 174 12.76 -14.84 -6.57
CA ARG A 174 11.86 -15.62 -5.69
C ARG A 174 12.59 -16.74 -4.94
N ARG A 175 13.89 -16.91 -5.22
CA ARG A 175 14.71 -17.94 -4.59
C ARG A 175 15.35 -17.35 -3.34
N LEU A 176 14.92 -17.84 -2.18
CA LEU A 176 15.56 -17.51 -0.91
C LEU A 176 16.93 -18.21 -0.86
N PRO A 177 18.05 -17.48 -0.80
CA PRO A 177 19.37 -18.08 -0.68
C PRO A 177 19.54 -18.71 0.70
N LEU A 178 20.36 -19.75 0.79
CA LEU A 178 20.73 -20.40 2.07
C LEU A 178 21.80 -19.62 2.84
N SER A 179 22.48 -18.68 2.19
CA SER A 179 23.49 -17.82 2.80
C SER A 179 22.83 -16.62 3.46
N PHE A 180 22.98 -16.50 4.78
CA PHE A 180 22.41 -15.43 5.60
C PHE A 180 23.50 -14.63 6.28
N SER A 181 23.30 -13.31 6.32
CA SER A 181 23.99 -12.40 7.23
C SER A 181 23.15 -12.21 8.50
N ARG A 182 23.66 -11.42 9.45
CA ARG A 182 22.88 -11.00 10.63
C ARG A 182 21.56 -10.31 10.26
N ASN A 183 21.54 -9.59 9.14
CA ASN A 183 20.43 -8.73 8.75
C ASN A 183 19.48 -9.42 7.75
N GLY A 184 19.76 -10.66 7.34
CA GLY A 184 18.92 -11.40 6.40
C GLY A 184 19.68 -12.09 5.26
N PRO A 185 18.95 -12.62 4.25
CA PRO A 185 19.49 -13.40 3.15
C PRO A 185 20.44 -12.58 2.26
N ILE A 186 21.61 -13.12 1.93
CA ILE A 186 22.63 -12.42 1.15
C ILE A 186 22.30 -12.46 -0.34
N CYS A 187 22.32 -11.29 -0.99
CA CYS A 187 22.08 -11.17 -2.43
C CYS A 187 23.17 -11.85 -3.24
N GLN A 188 22.79 -12.83 -4.06
CA GLN A 188 23.72 -13.62 -4.88
C GLN A 188 24.26 -12.86 -6.11
N ALA A 189 23.71 -11.69 -6.44
CA ALA A 189 24.15 -10.89 -7.58
C ALA A 189 25.32 -9.96 -7.21
N CYS A 190 25.23 -9.25 -6.08
CA CYS A 190 26.29 -8.33 -5.64
C CYS A 190 27.15 -8.87 -4.49
N SER A 191 26.71 -9.93 -3.79
CA SER A 191 27.38 -10.55 -2.65
C SER A 191 27.73 -9.63 -1.48
N LYS A 192 27.21 -8.40 -1.48
CA LYS A 192 27.52 -7.34 -0.51
C LYS A 192 26.32 -6.87 0.30
N ALA A 193 25.12 -7.04 -0.24
CA ALA A 193 23.88 -6.51 0.32
C ALA A 193 22.88 -7.63 0.59
N THR A 194 21.87 -7.34 1.41
CA THR A 194 20.81 -8.28 1.75
C THR A 194 19.59 -8.14 0.83
N LEU A 195 18.83 -9.22 0.74
CA LEU A 195 17.54 -9.28 0.07
C LEU A 195 16.42 -8.98 1.06
N ARG A 196 15.49 -8.10 0.68
CA ARG A 196 14.30 -7.73 1.46
C ARG A 196 13.03 -8.17 0.73
N SER A 197 11.97 -8.44 1.47
CA SER A 197 10.65 -8.73 0.89
C SER A 197 10.16 -7.53 0.08
N GLU A 198 9.81 -7.76 -1.20
CA GLU A 198 9.23 -6.70 -2.05
C GLU A 198 7.88 -6.23 -1.50
N TYR A 199 7.13 -7.14 -0.89
CA TYR A 199 5.86 -6.85 -0.24
C TYR A 199 5.90 -7.48 1.16
N PRO A 200 6.25 -6.70 2.20
CA PRO A 200 6.44 -7.23 3.55
C PRO A 200 5.09 -7.55 4.23
N GLU A 201 5.15 -8.34 5.30
CA GLU A 201 3.99 -8.75 6.09
C GLU A 201 3.22 -7.56 6.67
N LYS A 202 3.93 -6.51 7.12
CA LYS A 202 3.34 -5.26 7.61
C LYS A 202 2.49 -4.60 6.52
N ALA A 203 2.97 -4.57 5.28
CA ALA A 203 2.25 -3.99 4.15
C ALA A 203 0.94 -4.73 3.86
N LEU A 204 0.96 -6.07 3.91
CA LEU A 204 -0.25 -6.88 3.77
C LEU A 204 -1.23 -6.59 4.90
N TYR A 205 -0.75 -6.60 6.14
CA TYR A 205 -1.58 -6.34 7.32
C TYR A 205 -2.23 -4.96 7.26
N THR A 206 -1.45 -3.91 6.95
CA THR A 206 -1.97 -2.54 6.82
C THR A 206 -2.98 -2.41 5.69
N GLN A 207 -2.79 -3.09 4.55
CA GLN A 207 -3.77 -3.13 3.46
C GLN A 207 -5.09 -3.80 3.88
N LEU A 208 -5.04 -4.88 4.65
CA LEU A 208 -6.24 -5.54 5.18
C LEU A 208 -6.93 -4.67 6.25
N CYS A 209 -6.16 -4.02 7.11
CA CYS A 209 -6.69 -3.03 8.07
C CYS A 209 -7.36 -1.86 7.35
N PHE A 210 -6.81 -1.38 6.24
CA PHE A 210 -7.43 -0.36 5.42
C PHE A 210 -8.79 -0.82 4.88
N TYR A 211 -8.89 -2.04 4.34
CA TYR A 211 -10.18 -2.60 3.92
C TYR A 211 -11.16 -2.79 5.07
N ARG A 212 -10.69 -3.08 6.27
CA ARG A 212 -11.54 -3.09 7.47
C ARG A 212 -12.04 -1.68 7.81
N PHE A 213 -11.14 -0.69 7.78
CA PHE A 213 -11.41 0.72 8.11
C PHE A 213 -12.47 1.35 7.21
N ILE A 214 -12.40 1.17 5.88
CA ILE A 214 -13.36 1.76 4.93
C ILE A 214 -14.79 1.18 5.07
N PHE A 215 -14.96 0.08 5.80
CA PHE A 215 -16.26 -0.50 6.12
C PHE A 215 -16.62 -0.41 7.61
N ASP A 216 -15.80 0.24 8.43
CA ASP A 216 -16.01 0.36 9.88
C ASP A 216 -16.94 1.53 10.23
N TRP A 217 -18.24 1.27 10.07
CA TRP A 217 -19.29 2.26 10.30
C TRP A 217 -19.25 2.86 11.72
N ASP A 218 -19.08 2.01 12.73
CA ASP A 218 -19.08 2.43 14.14
C ASP A 218 -17.87 3.33 14.42
N TYR A 219 -16.69 2.94 13.93
CA TYR A 219 -15.48 3.76 14.05
C TYR A 219 -15.62 5.11 13.35
N ALA A 220 -16.11 5.12 12.11
CA ALA A 220 -16.25 6.34 11.34
C ALA A 220 -17.22 7.33 12.01
N LEU A 221 -18.35 6.84 12.55
CA LEU A 221 -19.29 7.68 13.30
C LEU A 221 -18.68 8.30 14.55
N GLU A 222 -17.82 7.58 15.28
CA GLU A 222 -17.25 8.04 16.54
C GLU A 222 -16.00 8.92 16.38
N LYS A 223 -15.17 8.66 15.38
CA LYS A 223 -13.83 9.24 15.26
C LYS A 223 -13.65 10.17 14.08
N VAL A 224 -14.40 9.97 12.99
CA VAL A 224 -14.21 10.73 11.75
C VAL A 224 -15.28 11.82 11.60
N VAL A 225 -16.50 11.54 12.03
CA VAL A 225 -17.66 12.40 11.81
C VAL A 225 -17.89 13.37 13.00
N SER A 226 -18.24 14.63 12.70
CA SER A 226 -18.58 15.65 13.70
C SER A 226 -19.92 15.39 14.41
N GLU A 227 -20.16 15.99 15.58
CA GLU A 227 -21.38 15.74 16.36
C GLU A 227 -22.69 16.09 15.60
N GLN A 228 -22.66 17.14 14.79
CA GLN A 228 -23.82 17.58 14.00
C GLN A 228 -24.18 16.56 12.89
N GLU A 229 -23.16 16.02 12.22
CA GLU A 229 -23.29 15.00 11.18
C GLU A 229 -23.73 13.63 11.74
N ARG A 230 -23.29 13.28 12.96
CA ARG A 230 -23.72 12.03 13.63
C ARG A 230 -25.23 11.97 13.82
N GLY A 231 -25.87 13.09 14.17
CA GLY A 231 -27.33 13.18 14.27
C GLY A 231 -28.02 12.92 12.93
N HIS A 232 -27.41 13.35 11.82
CA HIS A 232 -27.90 13.11 10.47
C HIS A 232 -27.79 11.63 10.06
N LEU A 233 -26.65 10.99 10.35
CA LEU A 233 -26.36 9.62 9.94
C LEU A 233 -27.02 8.54 10.81
N LYS A 234 -27.44 8.87 12.04
CA LYS A 234 -28.22 7.97 12.92
C LYS A 234 -29.70 7.83 12.54
N LYS A 235 -30.15 8.48 11.47
CA LYS A 235 -31.53 8.35 10.98
C LYS A 235 -31.81 6.90 10.55
N LYS A 236 -33.05 6.43 10.77
CA LYS A 236 -33.51 5.08 10.36
C LYS A 236 -33.23 4.75 8.89
N LEU A 237 -33.16 5.76 8.03
CA LEU A 237 -32.83 5.62 6.60
C LEU A 237 -31.52 4.86 6.36
N PHE A 238 -30.54 4.97 7.25
CA PHE A 238 -29.21 4.38 7.07
C PHE A 238 -29.02 3.03 7.79
N GLN A 239 -30.03 2.51 8.48
CA GLN A 239 -29.92 1.24 9.22
C GLN A 239 -29.62 0.05 8.30
N GLU A 240 -30.20 0.03 7.10
CA GLU A 240 -29.92 -1.03 6.13
C GLU A 240 -28.49 -0.93 5.59
N SER A 241 -28.03 0.28 5.27
CA SER A 241 -26.65 0.55 4.87
C SER A 241 -25.67 0.10 5.96
N GLU A 242 -25.90 0.49 7.21
CA GLU A 242 -25.08 0.09 8.36
C GLU A 242 -24.93 -1.44 8.45
N ASN A 243 -26.03 -2.17 8.31
CA ASN A 243 -26.00 -3.64 8.33
C ASN A 243 -25.19 -4.23 7.17
N GLN A 244 -25.26 -3.63 5.99
CA GLN A 244 -24.47 -4.06 4.83
C GLN A 244 -22.97 -3.79 5.02
N TYR A 245 -22.61 -2.62 5.57
CA TYR A 245 -21.23 -2.28 5.93
C TYR A 245 -20.68 -3.24 6.99
N LYS A 246 -21.45 -3.58 8.03
CA LYS A 246 -21.06 -4.55 9.06
C LYS A 246 -20.78 -5.94 8.48
N LYS A 247 -21.53 -6.37 7.45
CA LYS A 247 -21.25 -7.63 6.73
C LYS A 247 -19.92 -7.57 5.95
N LEU A 248 -19.65 -6.47 5.26
CA LEU A 248 -18.38 -6.26 4.55
C LEU A 248 -17.20 -6.24 5.52
N LYS A 249 -17.31 -5.50 6.63
CA LYS A 249 -16.32 -5.47 7.72
C LYS A 249 -16.06 -6.87 8.30
N SER A 250 -17.12 -7.61 8.65
CA SER A 250 -17.01 -8.96 9.20
C SER A 250 -16.24 -9.92 8.28
N THR A 251 -16.38 -9.74 6.96
CA THR A 251 -15.62 -10.52 5.98
C THR A 251 -14.11 -10.26 6.11
N VAL A 252 -13.71 -9.00 6.30
CA VAL A 252 -12.30 -8.64 6.51
C VAL A 252 -11.82 -9.12 7.87
N ASP A 253 -12.64 -8.98 8.92
CA ASP A 253 -12.30 -9.47 10.27
C ASP A 253 -12.03 -10.97 10.28
N GLN A 254 -12.81 -11.79 9.55
CA GLN A 254 -12.57 -13.23 9.40
C GLN A 254 -11.25 -13.58 8.69
N VAL A 255 -10.75 -12.69 7.82
CA VAL A 255 -9.46 -12.87 7.15
C VAL A 255 -8.34 -12.45 8.08
N LEU A 256 -8.48 -11.32 8.77
CA LEU A 256 -7.53 -10.83 9.77
C LEU A 256 -7.37 -11.82 10.93
N SER A 257 -8.45 -12.47 11.37
CA SER A 257 -8.40 -13.49 12.44
C SER A 257 -7.63 -14.75 12.07
N ARG A 258 -7.32 -14.96 10.79
CA ARG A 258 -6.45 -16.06 10.33
C ARG A 258 -4.99 -15.63 10.25
N SER A 259 -4.72 -14.33 10.42
CA SER A 259 -3.39 -13.75 10.31
C SER A 259 -2.78 -13.65 11.70
N GLY A 260 -1.64 -14.33 11.92
CA GLY A 260 -0.93 -14.27 13.21
C GLY A 260 -0.17 -12.97 13.47
N TYR A 261 -0.18 -12.02 12.53
CA TYR A 261 0.64 -10.80 12.62
C TYR A 261 0.26 -9.91 13.80
N SER A 262 -1.04 -9.77 14.09
CA SER A 262 -1.55 -8.98 15.23
C SER A 262 -1.72 -9.77 16.52
N GLU A 263 -1.44 -11.08 16.50
CA GLU A 263 -1.60 -11.93 17.68
C GLU A 263 -0.31 -11.97 18.51
N VAL A 264 -0.27 -11.15 19.55
CA VAL A 264 0.85 -11.15 20.52
C VAL A 264 0.55 -12.14 21.63
N ASN A 265 1.23 -13.28 21.61
CA ASN A 265 1.13 -14.26 22.69
C ASN A 265 1.95 -13.80 23.91
N LEU A 266 1.28 -13.12 24.85
CA LEU A 266 1.90 -12.59 26.06
C LEU A 266 2.55 -13.67 26.94
N SER A 267 2.01 -14.90 26.96
CA SER A 267 2.59 -15.97 27.76
C SER A 267 3.95 -16.42 27.20
N LYS A 268 4.08 -16.50 25.87
CA LYS A 268 5.38 -16.74 25.21
C LYS A 268 6.34 -15.57 25.40
N LEU A 269 5.86 -14.34 25.29
CA LEU A 269 6.68 -13.14 25.42
C LEU A 269 7.34 -13.05 26.81
N PHE A 270 6.60 -13.38 27.87
CA PHE A 270 7.08 -13.30 29.25
C PHE A 270 7.52 -14.66 29.84
N GLN A 271 7.65 -15.69 29.00
CA GLN A 271 8.04 -17.03 29.45
C GLN A 271 9.41 -17.04 30.15
N THR A 272 10.34 -16.21 29.67
CA THR A 272 11.70 -16.05 30.21
C THR A 272 11.73 -15.28 31.53
N LEU A 273 10.79 -14.36 31.76
CA LEU A 273 10.66 -13.66 33.05
C LEU A 273 10.18 -14.59 34.17
N ASN A 274 9.37 -15.60 33.82
CA ASN A 274 8.88 -16.58 34.79
C ASN A 274 9.89 -17.67 35.16
N THR A 275 11.01 -17.78 34.43
CA THR A 275 12.06 -18.78 34.69
C THR A 275 13.15 -18.28 35.64
N ILE A 276 13.12 -16.99 36.00
CA ILE A 276 14.00 -16.39 37.02
C ILE A 276 13.27 -16.47 38.37
N LYS A 277 13.33 -17.63 39.02
CA LYS A 277 12.99 -17.82 40.44
C LYS A 277 14.11 -18.56 41.13
#